data_AF-A0A2V5KC50-F1
#
_entry.id   AF-A0A2V5KC50-F1
#
_cell.length_a   1.000
_cell.length_b   1.000
_cell.length_c   1.000
_cell.angle_alpha   90.00
_cell.angle_beta   90.00
_cell.angle_gamma   90.00
#
_symmetry.space_group_name_H-M   'P 1'
#
loop_
_entity.id
_entity.type
_entity.pdbx_description
1 polymer ?
#
loop_
_entity_poly.entity_id
_entity_poly.type
_entity_poly.pdbx_seq_one_letter_code
_entity_poly.pdbx_strand_id
1 'polypeptide(L)'
;MRISGFRDEIAQICISCAGSRLTTLLGECHSVEQNRSPKALTTRRRNVPVKSQWRVYYPFVGPFDPCPPILEKWYVVPPNVTMPWQATNLQQFSPQEALKLGTLWPAYYSPYEGRRG
;
A
#
# COMPACT_ATOMS: atom_id res chain seq x y z
N MET A 1 20.13 -56.89 -4.93
CA MET A 1 19.38 -56.85 -3.65
C MET A 1 17.94 -56.50 -4.01
N ARG A 2 17.01 -57.46 -3.87
CA ARG A 2 15.62 -57.36 -4.34
C ARG A 2 14.83 -56.40 -3.43
N ILE A 3 14.21 -55.39 -4.01
CA ILE A 3 13.20 -54.57 -3.35
C ILE A 3 11.89 -55.35 -3.42
N SER A 4 11.42 -55.82 -2.27
CA SER A 4 10.09 -56.40 -2.10
C SER A 4 9.15 -55.33 -1.55
N GLY A 5 7.99 -55.21 -2.17
CA GLY A 5 6.94 -54.29 -1.75
C GLY A 5 6.32 -54.69 -0.42
N PHE A 6 5.85 -53.69 0.31
CA PHE A 6 4.95 -53.84 1.44
C PHE A 6 3.69 -53.03 1.12
N ARG A 7 2.55 -53.71 1.25
CA ARG A 7 1.20 -53.33 0.83
C ARG A 7 0.56 -52.32 1.81
N ASP A 8 -0.64 -51.89 1.44
CA ASP A 8 -1.81 -51.53 2.28
C ASP A 8 -2.34 -50.13 1.90
N GLU A 9 -3.26 -50.01 0.93
CA GLU A 9 -4.73 -50.18 1.11
C GLU A 9 -5.27 -49.53 2.40
N ILE A 10 -5.62 -48.23 2.33
CA ILE A 10 -6.80 -47.71 3.02
C ILE A 10 -7.62 -46.87 2.03
N ALA A 11 -8.79 -47.41 1.73
CA ALA A 11 -10.04 -46.74 1.41
C ALA A 11 -10.07 -45.80 0.18
N GLN A 12 -10.59 -46.38 -0.91
CA GLN A 12 -11.70 -45.78 -1.64
C GLN A 12 -12.70 -45.09 -0.69
N ILE A 13 -13.06 -43.84 -0.99
CA ILE A 13 -14.47 -43.48 -1.24
C ILE A 13 -14.48 -42.51 -2.43
N CYS A 14 -15.30 -42.91 -3.37
CA CYS A 14 -15.48 -42.39 -4.71
C CYS A 14 -16.30 -41.10 -4.75
N ILE A 15 -15.94 -40.24 -5.72
CA ILE A 15 -16.84 -39.69 -6.76
C ILE A 15 -17.87 -38.61 -6.36
N SER A 16 -17.70 -37.46 -7.04
CA SER A 16 -18.72 -36.58 -7.64
C SER A 16 -19.81 -35.95 -6.78
N CYS A 17 -19.81 -34.61 -6.76
CA CYS A 17 -20.95 -33.85 -7.29
C CYS A 17 -20.52 -32.42 -7.63
N ALA A 18 -20.56 -32.09 -8.92
CA ALA A 18 -20.80 -30.73 -9.37
C ALA A 18 -22.21 -30.30 -8.93
N GLY A 19 -22.37 -29.02 -8.59
CA GLY A 19 -23.67 -28.37 -8.58
C GLY A 19 -24.38 -28.24 -7.24
N SER A 20 -24.58 -26.98 -6.85
CA SER A 20 -25.80 -26.51 -6.16
C SER A 20 -26.03 -26.97 -4.71
N ARG A 21 -25.58 -26.15 -3.76
CA ARG A 21 -26.41 -25.86 -2.57
C ARG A 21 -26.68 -24.36 -2.50
N LEU A 22 -27.90 -24.01 -2.88
CA LEU A 22 -28.55 -22.82 -2.34
C LEU A 22 -28.52 -22.92 -0.81
N THR A 23 -27.87 -21.96 -0.17
CA THR A 23 -28.20 -21.58 1.21
C THR A 23 -28.45 -20.09 1.20
N THR A 24 -29.71 -19.72 1.02
CA THR A 24 -30.21 -18.41 1.36
C THR A 24 -30.23 -18.32 2.88
N LEU A 25 -29.48 -17.36 3.45
CA LEU A 25 -29.91 -16.44 4.52
C LEU A 25 -28.67 -15.79 5.17
N LEU A 26 -28.59 -14.46 4.97
CA LEU A 26 -27.85 -13.45 5.74
C LEU A 26 -26.33 -13.65 5.91
N GLY A 27 -25.56 -13.00 5.02
CA GLY A 27 -24.15 -12.71 5.27
C GLY A 27 -23.36 -12.63 3.98
N GLU A 28 -23.00 -11.41 3.58
CA GLU A 28 -22.27 -11.10 2.35
C GLU A 28 -20.98 -11.92 2.21
N CYS A 29 -20.91 -12.74 1.17
CA CYS A 29 -19.64 -13.28 0.67
C CYS A 29 -18.94 -12.17 -0.11
N HIS A 30 -18.14 -11.35 0.59
CA HIS A 30 -17.16 -10.51 -0.09
C HIS A 30 -16.09 -11.41 -0.72
N SER A 31 -16.08 -11.46 -2.04
CA SER A 31 -15.00 -12.04 -2.83
C SER A 31 -13.69 -11.34 -2.48
N VAL A 32 -12.78 -12.01 -1.77
CA VAL A 32 -11.37 -11.63 -1.77
C VAL A 32 -10.81 -12.10 -3.11
N GLU A 33 -11.03 -11.28 -4.13
CA GLU A 33 -10.38 -11.43 -5.42
C GLU A 33 -8.89 -11.05 -5.21
N GLN A 34 -8.08 -12.03 -4.79
CA GLN A 34 -6.62 -11.94 -4.81
C GLN A 34 -6.13 -11.96 -6.27
N ASN A 35 -6.41 -10.90 -7.02
CA ASN A 35 -5.77 -10.70 -8.30
C ASN A 35 -4.38 -10.11 -8.07
N ARG A 36 -3.40 -11.02 -8.06
CA ARG A 36 -2.00 -10.76 -8.36
C ARG A 36 -1.94 -9.77 -9.53
N SER A 37 -1.39 -8.59 -9.27
CA SER A 37 -1.10 -7.59 -10.29
C SER A 37 -0.09 -8.17 -11.31
N PRO A 38 -0.45 -8.33 -12.59
CA PRO A 38 0.54 -8.59 -13.62
C PRO A 38 1.18 -7.26 -14.03
N LYS A 39 2.51 -7.24 -14.01
CA LYS A 39 3.34 -6.12 -14.47
C LYS A 39 2.88 -5.61 -15.84
N ALA A 40 2.51 -4.33 -15.93
CA ALA A 40 2.47 -3.61 -17.19
C ALA A 40 2.81 -2.13 -16.97
N LEU A 41 4.02 -1.75 -17.38
CA LEU A 41 4.41 -0.40 -17.71
C LEU A 41 3.46 0.12 -18.80
N THR A 42 2.53 1.02 -18.46
CA THR A 42 1.89 1.89 -19.46
C THR A 42 1.29 3.12 -18.80
N THR A 43 1.82 4.26 -19.21
CA THR A 43 1.46 5.61 -18.82
C THR A 43 0.00 5.92 -19.15
N ARG A 44 -0.90 5.73 -18.18
CA ARG A 44 -2.06 6.60 -18.03
C ARG A 44 -1.94 7.22 -16.65
N ARG A 45 -1.22 8.35 -16.55
CA ARG A 45 -1.28 9.21 -15.36
C ARG A 45 -2.72 9.63 -15.20
N ARG A 46 -3.51 8.85 -14.46
CA ARG A 46 -4.63 9.43 -13.74
C ARG A 46 -3.98 10.46 -12.82
N ASN A 47 -4.12 11.75 -13.14
CA ASN A 47 -3.86 12.84 -12.19
C ASN A 47 -4.90 12.73 -11.06
N VAL A 48 -4.82 11.64 -10.29
CA VAL A 48 -5.47 11.55 -9.00
C VAL A 48 -4.64 12.47 -8.11
N PRO A 49 -5.21 13.54 -7.54
CA PRO A 49 -4.51 14.30 -6.53
C PRO A 49 -4.14 13.31 -5.43
N VAL A 50 -2.84 13.09 -5.26
CA VAL A 50 -2.35 12.18 -4.23
C VAL A 50 -2.70 12.84 -2.90
N LYS A 51 -3.80 12.37 -2.30
CA LYS A 51 -4.37 12.94 -1.07
C LYS A 51 -3.40 12.85 0.10
N SER A 52 -2.47 11.89 0.08
CA SER A 52 -1.42 11.75 1.08
C SER A 52 -0.24 12.69 0.79
N GLN A 53 0.48 13.14 1.83
CA GLN A 53 1.74 13.87 1.69
C GLN A 53 2.92 12.94 1.37
N TRP A 54 2.74 11.63 1.60
CA TRP A 54 3.74 10.61 1.33
C TRP A 54 3.95 10.37 -0.16
N ARG A 55 5.22 10.26 -0.56
CA ARG A 55 5.67 9.90 -1.91
C ARG A 55 6.66 8.75 -1.83
N VAL A 56 6.69 7.97 -2.90
CA VAL A 56 7.63 6.86 -3.08
C VAL A 56 8.54 7.19 -4.25
N TYR A 57 9.84 7.02 -4.04
CA TYR A 57 10.85 7.09 -5.08
C TYR A 57 11.56 5.73 -5.17
N TYR A 58 11.75 5.27 -6.40
CA TYR A 58 12.46 4.03 -6.72
C TYR A 58 13.84 4.43 -7.23
N PRO A 59 14.90 4.32 -6.40
CA PRO A 59 16.25 4.64 -6.84
C PRO A 59 16.71 3.65 -7.91
N PHE A 60 17.61 4.13 -8.77
CA PHE A 60 18.29 3.27 -9.73
C PHE A 60 19.20 2.29 -8.98
N VAL A 61 19.18 1.02 -9.39
CA VAL A 61 20.02 -0.04 -8.83
C VAL A 61 21.15 -0.35 -9.81
N GLY A 62 22.39 -0.08 -9.40
CA GLY A 62 23.57 -0.37 -10.20
C GLY A 62 23.97 -1.85 -10.14
N PRO A 63 24.56 -2.43 -11.19
CA PRO A 63 25.06 -3.80 -11.17
C PRO A 63 26.31 -4.00 -10.28
N PHE A 64 26.99 -2.91 -9.92
CA PHE A 64 28.22 -2.92 -9.11
C PHE A 64 28.08 -2.14 -7.79
N ASP A 65 26.85 -1.98 -7.28
CA ASP A 65 26.66 -1.33 -5.98
C ASP A 65 27.22 -2.22 -4.84
N PRO A 66 28.05 -1.68 -3.93
CA PRO A 66 28.68 -2.45 -2.87
C PRO A 66 27.70 -2.87 -1.75
N CYS A 67 26.43 -2.47 -1.81
CA CYS A 67 25.42 -2.67 -0.78
C CYS A 67 24.14 -3.28 -1.41
N PRO A 68 23.38 -4.10 -0.67
CA PRO A 68 22.05 -4.52 -1.11
C PRO A 68 21.17 -3.32 -1.49
N PRO A 69 20.45 -3.38 -2.63
CA PRO A 69 19.71 -2.24 -3.13
C PRO A 69 18.48 -1.92 -2.28
N ILE A 70 18.27 -0.63 -2.02
CA ILE A 70 17.02 -0.11 -1.46
C ILE A 70 16.06 0.10 -2.61
N LEU A 71 15.01 -0.73 -2.73
CA LEU A 71 14.11 -0.66 -3.87
C LEU A 71 13.09 0.49 -3.77
N GLU A 72 12.72 0.87 -2.55
CA GLU A 72 11.67 1.86 -2.30
C GLU A 72 12.09 2.80 -1.19
N LYS A 73 12.02 4.11 -1.47
CA LYS A 73 12.27 5.15 -0.48
C LYS A 73 11.02 6.02 -0.31
N TRP A 74 10.54 6.06 0.92
CA TRP A 74 9.40 6.87 1.32
C TRP A 74 9.88 8.23 1.81
N TYR A 75 9.23 9.29 1.35
CA TYR A 75 9.50 10.65 1.81
C TYR A 75 8.20 11.46 1.84
N VAL A 76 8.13 12.41 2.77
CA VAL A 76 7.01 13.33 2.88
C VAL A 76 7.28 14.54 1.99
N VAL A 77 6.35 14.86 1.10
CA VAL A 77 6.33 16.11 0.36
C VAL A 77 5.29 17.01 1.02
N PRO A 78 5.72 18.00 1.82
CA PRO A 78 4.79 18.85 2.54
C PRO A 78 4.00 19.74 1.57
N PRO A 79 2.76 20.10 1.93
CA PRO A 79 1.89 20.93 1.09
C PRO A 79 2.50 22.27 0.70
N ASN A 80 3.41 22.82 1.52
CA ASN A 80 4.13 24.07 1.25
C ASN A 80 4.88 24.06 -0.09
N VAL A 81 5.46 22.93 -0.50
CA VAL A 81 6.23 22.85 -1.77
C VAL A 81 5.39 22.49 -2.98
N THR A 82 4.18 21.95 -2.76
CA THR A 82 3.26 21.58 -3.85
C THR A 82 2.20 22.63 -4.14
N MET A 83 2.02 23.59 -3.24
CA MET A 83 1.04 24.64 -3.42
C MET A 83 1.55 25.66 -4.46
N PRO A 84 0.76 25.96 -5.51
CA PRO A 84 1.22 26.84 -6.58
C PRO A 84 1.36 28.31 -6.13
N TRP A 85 0.47 28.78 -5.24
CA TRP A 85 0.50 30.15 -4.72
C TRP A 85 -0.11 30.21 -3.32
N GLN A 86 0.31 31.17 -2.51
CA GLN A 86 -0.23 31.39 -1.16
C GLN A 86 -1.41 32.34 -1.21
N ALA A 87 -2.64 31.82 -1.12
CA ALA A 87 -3.84 32.65 -1.15
C ALA A 87 -3.84 33.74 -0.08
N THR A 88 -4.27 34.96 -0.44
CA THR A 88 -4.49 36.03 0.53
C THR A 88 -5.60 35.61 1.49
N ASN A 89 -5.42 35.92 2.78
CA ASN A 89 -6.38 35.59 3.84
C ASN A 89 -6.64 34.07 4.04
N LEU A 90 -5.60 33.24 3.86
CA LEU A 90 -5.65 31.86 4.33
C LEU A 90 -6.02 31.81 5.83
N GLN A 91 -6.84 30.83 6.19
CA GLN A 91 -7.16 30.54 7.59
C GLN A 91 -5.85 30.35 8.38
N GLN A 92 -5.79 30.96 9.57
CA GLN A 92 -4.64 30.84 10.46
C GLN A 92 -5.07 30.14 11.74
N PHE A 93 -4.14 29.42 12.34
CA PHE A 93 -4.28 28.95 13.72
C PHE A 93 -4.19 30.10 14.71
N SER A 94 -4.64 29.88 15.95
CA SER A 94 -4.28 30.79 17.03
C SER A 94 -2.76 30.77 17.26
N PRO A 95 -2.15 31.87 17.74
CA PRO A 95 -0.71 31.92 17.99
C PRO A 95 -0.20 30.77 18.86
N GLN A 96 -0.97 30.37 19.87
CA GLN A 96 -0.63 29.30 20.81
C GLN A 96 -0.61 27.91 20.14
N GLU A 97 -1.53 27.66 19.21
CA GLU A 97 -1.56 26.41 18.43
C GLU A 97 -0.46 26.39 17.38
N ALA A 98 -0.22 27.52 16.71
CA ALA A 98 0.82 27.64 15.69
C ALA A 98 2.20 27.29 16.24
N LEU A 99 2.51 27.72 17.48
CA LEU A 99 3.78 27.39 18.16
C LEU A 99 3.93 25.90 18.45
N LYS A 100 2.82 25.19 18.75
CA LYS A 100 2.84 23.74 18.99
C LYS A 100 3.01 22.96 17.69
N LEU A 101 2.36 23.41 16.62
CA LEU A 101 2.34 22.73 15.32
C LEU A 101 3.55 23.09 14.44
N GLY A 102 4.23 24.21 14.72
CA GLY A 102 5.33 24.72 13.91
C GLY A 102 4.89 25.35 12.57
N THR A 103 3.60 25.65 12.40
CA THR A 103 3.05 26.33 11.23
C THR A 103 1.90 27.25 11.62
N LEU A 104 1.83 28.42 10.98
CA LEU A 104 0.73 29.37 11.18
C LEU A 104 -0.54 28.97 10.42
N TRP A 105 -0.40 28.28 9.28
CA TRP A 105 -1.51 27.95 8.39
C TRP A 105 -1.87 26.46 8.46
N PRO A 106 -3.15 26.10 8.64
CA PRO A 106 -3.62 24.71 8.58
C PRO A 106 -3.33 24.04 7.24
N ALA A 107 -3.40 24.80 6.15
CA ALA A 107 -3.14 24.29 4.80
C ALA A 107 -1.68 23.82 4.62
N TYR A 108 -0.74 24.30 5.45
CA TYR A 108 0.67 23.90 5.40
C TYR A 108 1.07 22.87 6.44
N TYR A 109 0.11 22.37 7.23
CA TYR A 109 0.40 21.40 8.26
C TYR A 109 0.84 20.06 7.67
N SER A 110 1.99 19.58 8.14
CA SER A 110 2.57 18.28 7.82
C SER A 110 3.04 17.64 9.12
N PRO A 111 2.44 16.54 9.60
CA PRO A 111 2.90 15.89 10.81
C PRO A 111 4.33 15.36 10.59
N TYR A 112 5.27 15.79 11.43
CA TYR A 112 6.64 15.28 11.44
C TYR A 112 6.76 14.28 12.59
N GLU A 113 6.77 12.99 12.26
CA GLU A 113 7.08 11.95 13.23
C GLU A 113 8.57 12.06 13.59
N GLY A 114 8.86 12.45 14.83
CA GLY A 114 10.23 12.50 15.30
C GLY A 114 10.85 11.10 15.35
N ARG A 115 12.12 10.97 14.98
CA ARG A 115 12.89 9.71 15.09
C ARG A 115 13.41 9.44 16.51
N ARG A 116 12.71 9.88 17.55
CA ARG A 116 13.12 9.64 18.94
C ARG A 116 12.53 8.31 19.41
N GLY A 117 13.40 7.30 19.49
CA GLY A 117 13.22 6.09 20.29
C GLY A 117 13.77 6.28 21.69
#